data_AF-A0A229SK95-F1
#
_entry.id   AF-A0A229SK95-F1
#
_cell.length_a   1.000
_cell.length_b   1.000
_cell.length_c   1.000
_cell.angle_alpha   90.00
_cell.angle_beta   90.00
_cell.angle_gamma   90.00
#
_symmetry.space_group_name_H-M   'P 1'
#
loop_
_entity.id
_entity.type
_entity.pdbx_description
1 polymer ?
#
loop_
_entity_poly.entity_id
_entity_poly.type
_entity_poly.pdbx_seq_one_letter_code
_entity_poly.pdbx_strand_id
1 'polypeptide(L)'
;MTVGQWLDIWLATRHAIRPATQRIYTQLVRDYVKPGLGNVALTELTIGRVQAMFTSLLRANATRVRPLSATTLQRIREVLRAALNGAIRRG
;
A
#
# COMPACT_ATOMS: atom_id res chain seq x y z
N MET A 1 14.59 -7.65 3.70
CA MET A 1 13.84 -6.62 2.93
C MET A 1 12.50 -6.38 3.60
N THR A 2 12.19 -5.14 3.99
CA THR A 2 10.87 -4.78 4.53
C THR A 2 9.86 -4.51 3.42
N VAL A 3 8.57 -4.51 3.77
CA VAL A 3 7.50 -4.11 2.84
C VAL A 3 7.69 -2.66 2.38
N GLY A 4 8.14 -1.76 3.25
CA GLY A 4 8.41 -0.36 2.89
C GLY A 4 9.49 -0.23 1.83
N GLN A 5 10.62 -0.93 2.02
CA GLN A 5 11.73 -0.96 1.06
C GLN A 5 11.30 -1.59 -0.27
N TRP A 6 10.55 -2.70 -0.20
CA TRP A 6 10.00 -3.34 -1.38
C TRP A 6 9.06 -2.40 -2.17
N LEU A 7 8.19 -1.65 -1.48
CA LEU A 7 7.28 -0.71 -2.12
C LEU A 7 8.04 0.41 -2.85
N ASP A 8 9.15 0.88 -2.31
CA ASP A 8 10.00 1.88 -2.97
C ASP A 8 10.62 1.32 -4.26
N ILE A 9 11.15 0.09 -4.22
CA ILE A 9 11.67 -0.60 -5.42
C ILE A 9 10.56 -0.84 -6.45
N TRP A 10 9.39 -1.27 -6.00
CA TRP A 10 8.24 -1.52 -6.86
C TRP A 10 7.74 -0.25 -7.54
N LEU A 11 7.69 0.88 -6.84
CA LEU A 11 7.33 2.19 -7.41
C LEU A 11 8.39 2.69 -8.39
N ALA A 12 9.68 2.50 -8.09
CA ALA A 12 10.79 2.91 -8.94
C ALA A 12 10.81 2.12 -10.26
N THR A 13 10.49 0.82 -10.22
CA THR A 13 10.54 -0.06 -11.40
C THR A 13 9.31 0.04 -12.31
N ARG A 14 8.29 0.83 -11.95
CA ARG A 14 7.08 1.06 -12.74
C ARG A 14 7.26 2.17 -13.78
N HIS A 15 8.11 1.94 -14.78
CA HIS A 15 8.39 2.95 -15.83
C HIS A 15 7.27 3.10 -16.87
N ALA A 16 6.40 2.10 -17.04
CA ALA A 16 5.36 2.07 -18.07
C ALA A 16 3.99 2.65 -17.64
N ILE A 17 3.89 3.28 -16.45
CA ILE A 17 2.63 3.88 -15.98
C ILE A 17 2.62 5.40 -16.19
N ARG A 18 1.44 5.95 -16.45
CA ARG A 18 1.26 7.40 -16.58
C ARG A 18 1.79 8.13 -15.33
N PRO A 19 2.49 9.28 -15.48
CA PRO A 19 3.07 10.00 -14.34
C PRO A 19 2.05 10.34 -13.23
N ALA A 20 0.81 10.67 -13.61
CA ALA A 20 -0.26 10.94 -12.66
C ALA A 20 -0.59 9.72 -11.79
N THR A 21 -0.61 8.52 -12.38
CA THR A 21 -0.84 7.26 -11.66
C THR A 21 0.31 6.96 -10.71
N GLN A 22 1.55 7.19 -11.13
CA GLN A 22 2.72 7.00 -10.28
C GLN A 22 2.69 7.93 -9.05
N ARG A 23 2.32 9.20 -9.26
CA ARG A 23 2.15 10.17 -8.16
C ARG A 23 1.08 9.71 -7.17
N ILE A 24 -0.08 9.30 -7.67
CA ILE A 24 -1.17 8.79 -6.83
C ILE A 24 -0.71 7.54 -6.06
N TYR A 25 -0.06 6.58 -6.71
CA TYR A 25 0.41 5.37 -6.04
C TYR A 25 1.43 5.68 -4.96
N THR A 26 2.38 6.57 -5.24
CA THR A 26 3.38 7.04 -4.28
C THR A 26 2.71 7.68 -3.07
N GLN A 27 1.72 8.54 -3.30
CA GLN A 27 0.95 9.16 -2.23
C GLN A 27 0.19 8.11 -1.39
N LEU A 28 -0.55 7.20 -2.02
CA LEU A 28 -1.30 6.17 -1.30
C LEU A 28 -0.38 5.25 -0.48
N VAL A 29 0.78 4.89 -1.03
CA VAL A 29 1.78 4.08 -0.34
C VAL A 29 2.33 4.83 0.88
N ARG A 30 2.75 6.08 0.70
CA ARG A 30 3.32 6.90 1.77
C ARG A 30 2.31 7.16 2.88
N ASP A 31 1.08 7.53 2.53
CA ASP A 31 0.10 8.05 3.48
C ASP A 31 -0.66 6.94 4.21
N TYR A 32 -0.84 5.77 3.59
CA TYR A 32 -1.72 4.72 4.12
C TYR A 32 -1.04 3.35 4.26
N VAL A 33 -0.09 3.00 3.40
CA VAL A 33 0.50 1.65 3.42
C VAL A 33 1.72 1.58 4.34
N LYS A 34 2.67 2.49 4.17
CA LYS A 34 3.92 2.52 4.93
C LYS A 34 3.70 2.68 6.44
N PRO A 35 2.77 3.50 6.95
CA PRO A 35 2.55 3.62 8.39
C PRO A 35 2.13 2.32 9.06
N GLY A 36 1.37 1.47 8.34
CA GLY A 36 0.86 0.21 8.90
C GLY A 36 1.74 -1.01 8.62
N LEU A 37 2.40 -1.07 7.45
CA LEU A 37 3.14 -2.26 7.01
C LEU A 37 4.62 -2.00 6.71
N GLY A 38 5.07 -0.74 6.64
CA GLY A 38 6.38 -0.39 6.11
C GLY A 38 7.57 -1.04 6.83
N ASN A 39 7.44 -1.26 8.14
CA ASN A 39 8.47 -1.86 8.98
C ASN A 39 8.39 -3.39 9.06
N VAL A 40 7.35 -4.00 8.50
CA VAL A 40 7.17 -5.46 8.50
C VAL A 40 8.15 -6.07 7.51
N ALA A 41 8.86 -7.13 7.90
CA ALA A 41 9.68 -7.91 6.98
C ALA A 41 8.77 -8.55 5.92
N LEU A 42 9.16 -8.52 4.65
CA LEU A 42 8.33 -9.08 3.58
C LEU A 42 8.05 -10.59 3.78
N THR A 43 8.99 -11.31 4.40
CA THR A 43 8.89 -12.72 4.79
C THR A 43 7.93 -12.98 5.95
N GLU A 44 7.65 -11.97 6.76
CA GLU A 44 6.75 -12.06 7.93
C GLU A 44 5.36 -11.45 7.65
N LEU A 45 5.14 -10.98 6.41
CA LEU A 45 3.89 -10.36 6.03
C LEU A 45 2.79 -11.42 5.92
N THR A 46 1.88 -11.40 6.88
CA THR A 46 0.71 -12.29 6.89
C THR A 46 -0.56 -11.56 6.42
N ILE A 47 -1.54 -12.34 5.98
CA ILE A 47 -2.88 -11.84 5.65
C ILE A 47 -3.49 -11.08 6.84
N GLY A 48 -3.30 -11.60 8.08
CA GLY A 48 -3.78 -10.96 9.29
C GLY A 48 -3.20 -9.55 9.51
N ARG A 49 -1.91 -9.34 9.24
CA ARG A 49 -1.28 -8.01 9.33
C ARG A 49 -1.86 -7.04 8.29
N VAL A 50 -2.12 -7.51 7.08
CA VAL A 50 -2.77 -6.71 6.02
C VAL A 50 -4.19 -6.33 6.43
N GLN A 51 -4.97 -7.28 6.93
CA GLN A 51 -6.34 -7.03 7.41
C GLN A 51 -6.36 -6.05 8.61
N ALA A 52 -5.43 -6.19 9.54
CA ALA A 52 -5.29 -5.29 10.69
C ALA A 52 -4.98 -3.85 10.24
N MET A 53 -4.12 -3.69 9.23
CA MET A 53 -3.83 -2.38 8.64
C MET A 53 -5.08 -1.76 7.99
N PHE A 54 -5.82 -2.50 7.17
CA PHE A 54 -7.07 -1.99 6.58
C PHE A 54 -8.11 -1.66 7.64
N THR A 55 -8.26 -2.48 8.67
CA THR A 55 -9.19 -2.24 9.78
C THR A 55 -8.83 -0.95 10.50
N SER A 56 -7.54 -0.73 10.76
CA SER A 56 -7.04 0.50 11.39
C SER A 56 -7.28 1.72 10.51
N LEU A 57 -7.06 1.59 9.19
CA LEU A 57 -7.35 2.64 8.22
C LEU A 57 -8.84 3.00 8.18
N LEU A 58 -9.73 2.00 8.17
CA LEU A 58 -11.18 2.22 8.18
C LEU A 58 -11.64 2.92 9.46
N ARG A 59 -11.12 2.52 10.62
CA ARG A 59 -11.40 3.18 11.90
C ARG A 59 -10.93 4.63 11.90
N ALA A 60 -9.71 4.89 11.45
CA ALA A 60 -9.18 6.25 11.32
C ALA A 60 -9.96 7.07 10.29
N ASN A 61 -10.52 6.43 9.26
CA ASN A 61 -11.33 7.09 8.26
C ASN A 61 -12.69 7.52 8.78
N ALA A 62 -13.29 6.73 9.68
CA ALA A 62 -14.60 7.02 10.27
C ALA A 62 -14.59 8.28 11.15
N THR A 63 -13.43 8.66 11.70
CA THR A 63 -13.28 9.85 12.57
C THR A 63 -12.70 11.07 11.82
N ARG A 64 -12.43 10.96 10.52
CA ARG A 64 -11.91 12.09 9.73
C ARG A 64 -12.99 13.13 9.45
N VAL A 65 -12.61 14.41 9.57
CA VAL A 65 -13.43 15.56 9.11
C VAL A 65 -13.82 15.42 7.64
N ARG A 66 -12.94 14.85 6.82
CA ARG A 66 -13.19 14.50 5.41
C ARG A 66 -12.84 13.03 5.19
N PRO A 67 -13.82 12.11 5.24
CA PRO A 67 -13.57 10.70 5.00
C PRO A 67 -13.07 10.44 3.57
N LEU A 68 -12.19 9.45 3.44
CA LEU A 68 -11.81 8.85 2.17
C LEU A 68 -13.03 8.18 1.54
N SER A 69 -13.17 8.36 0.23
CA SER A 69 -14.19 7.67 -0.55
C SER A 69 -13.88 6.17 -0.65
N ALA A 70 -14.93 5.38 -0.90
CA ALA A 70 -14.79 3.94 -1.19
C ALA A 70 -13.81 3.68 -2.34
N THR A 71 -13.80 4.55 -3.36
CA THR A 71 -12.86 4.47 -4.49
C THR A 71 -11.40 4.61 -4.04
N THR A 72 -11.10 5.51 -3.10
CA THR A 72 -9.73 5.66 -2.59
C THR A 72 -9.29 4.42 -1.81
N LEU A 73 -10.17 3.87 -0.96
CA LEU A 73 -9.89 2.64 -0.22
C LEU A 73 -9.64 1.44 -1.16
N GLN A 74 -10.46 1.32 -2.21
CA GLN A 74 -10.29 0.30 -3.23
C GLN A 74 -8.95 0.47 -3.98
N ARG A 75 -8.56 1.71 -4.32
CA ARG A 75 -7.25 1.98 -4.93
C ARG A 75 -6.09 1.58 -4.02
N ILE A 76 -6.18 1.82 -2.71
CA ILE A 76 -5.14 1.38 -1.74
C ILE A 76 -5.02 -0.15 -1.77
N ARG A 77 -6.15 -0.87 -1.81
CA ARG A 77 -6.19 -2.33 -1.94
C ARG A 77 -5.55 -2.83 -3.23
N GLU A 78 -5.84 -2.18 -4.34
CA GLU A 78 -5.27 -2.52 -5.65
C GLU A 78 -3.76 -2.29 -5.70
N VAL A 79 -3.29 -1.15 -5.18
CA VAL A 79 -1.86 -0.83 -5.09
C VAL A 79 -1.13 -1.87 -4.26
N LEU A 80 -1.66 -2.21 -3.08
CA LEU A 80 -1.04 -3.22 -2.22
C LEU A 80 -1.03 -4.59 -2.90
N ARG A 81 -2.14 -5.03 -3.50
CA ARG A 81 -2.20 -6.30 -4.24
C ARG A 81 -1.18 -6.33 -5.38
N ALA A 82 -1.08 -5.26 -6.16
CA ALA A 82 -0.15 -5.17 -7.27
C ALA A 82 1.31 -5.15 -6.83
N ALA A 83 1.61 -4.54 -5.68
CA ALA A 83 2.93 -4.56 -5.07
C ALA A 83 3.30 -5.96 -4.55
N LEU A 84 2.41 -6.60 -3.79
CA LEU A 84 2.67 -7.94 -3.23
C LEU A 84 2.78 -9.01 -4.31
N ASN A 85 1.97 -8.94 -5.36
CA ASN A 85 2.12 -9.82 -6.53
C ASN A 85 3.46 -9.61 -7.24
N GLY A 86 4.02 -8.39 -7.22
CA GLY A 86 5.36 -8.14 -7.75
C GLY A 86 6.46 -8.77 -6.90
N ALA A 87 6.26 -8.85 -5.58
CA ALA A 87 7.19 -9.46 -4.64
C ALA A 87 7.26 -10.98 -4.85
N ILE A 88 6.10 -11.63 -4.99
CA ILE A 88 6.00 -13.08 -5.25
C ILE A 88 6.70 -13.49 -6.55
N ARG A 89 6.73 -12.63 -7.58
CA ARG A 89 7.41 -12.95 -8.85
C ARG A 89 8.93 -12.77 -8.81
N ARG A 90 9.45 -12.08 -7.79
CA ARG A 90 10.89 -11.80 -7.64
C ARG A 90 11.56 -12.68 -6.59
N GLY A 91 10.79 -13.40 -5.77
CA GLY A 91 11.27 -14.44 -4.87
C GLY A 91 10.95 -15.81 -5.44
#